data_AF-A0AAW1CXH2-F1
#
_entry.id   AF-A0AAW1CXH2-F1
#
_cell.length_a   1.000
_cell.length_b   1.000
_cell.length_c   1.000
_cell.angle_alpha   90.00
_cell.angle_beta   90.00
_cell.angle_gamma   90.00
#
_symmetry.space_group_name_H-M   'P 1'
#
loop_
_entity.id
_entity.type
_entity.pdbx_description
1 polymer ?
#
loop_
_entity_poly.entity_id
_entity_poly.type
_entity_poly.pdbx_seq_one_letter_code
_entity_poly.pdbx_strand_id
1 'polypeptide(L)'
;MLNYFLITLLLFFTRSALTALQSPNCTVEHVSATSWSVNCSYLNLNYFPQHLLAQPIKNLTFVYNNLNSTTKFGVWKDLEHLNIAFNKLTYISNETFKGLDKLIYLNISFNDIKFLRDDTFNDLPILKILDISGNRELGGDPSSLENALNGTLYRGLKKLYLADLNMHEIKDNFFDRAQLSLLDLSNNYLTTLPAFPKSLTVLDISNNSFDKISYHPFNHSNKIYTIIAENNKNLTEITSESFHRLPDLKYVSFKGCSKLETLNYGTFYFNENLQYLSIASCNFKTLQPEMYPIFVRTDVLDLQDNPWQCTASIKWFYKLDIPQNMTENLRCATPKNMSLIYYYSPKRHHEILRTVLGVLVIFVFIFFGAGIFFAYQVERKRKLTHPYMPLGRGAPVSSPIYISTVV
;
A
#
# COMPACT_ATOMS: atom_id res chain seq x y z
N MET A 1 -69.24 35.76 -15.04
CA MET A 1 -68.84 34.41 -14.57
C MET A 1 -67.80 33.76 -15.50
N LEU A 2 -67.94 33.79 -16.84
CA LEU A 2 -66.97 33.18 -17.76
C LEU A 2 -65.56 33.82 -17.77
N ASN A 3 -65.46 35.14 -17.54
CA ASN A 3 -64.19 35.88 -17.66
C ASN A 3 -63.23 35.67 -16.47
N TYR A 4 -63.76 35.41 -15.28
CA TYR A 4 -62.93 35.13 -14.09
C TYR A 4 -62.30 33.74 -14.16
N PHE A 5 -63.03 32.77 -14.73
CA PHE A 5 -62.57 31.38 -14.85
C PHE A 5 -61.38 31.26 -15.82
N LEU A 6 -61.39 32.01 -16.94
CA LEU A 6 -60.29 32.03 -17.90
C LEU A 6 -59.01 32.65 -17.31
N ILE A 7 -59.14 33.72 -16.53
CA ILE A 7 -57.99 34.40 -15.90
C ILE A 7 -57.38 33.52 -14.80
N THR A 8 -58.21 32.83 -14.00
CA THR A 8 -57.71 31.87 -13.01
C THR A 8 -57.06 30.65 -13.64
N LEU A 9 -57.56 30.18 -14.80
CA LEU A 9 -56.96 29.06 -15.53
C LEU A 9 -55.61 29.46 -16.13
N LEU A 10 -55.49 30.65 -16.74
CA LEU A 10 -54.24 31.22 -17.26
C LEU A 10 -53.20 31.43 -16.15
N LEU A 11 -53.61 31.90 -14.97
CA LEU A 11 -52.73 32.05 -13.80
C LEU A 11 -52.32 30.69 -13.20
N PHE A 12 -53.18 29.67 -13.28
CA PHE A 12 -52.83 28.30 -12.88
C PHE A 12 -51.86 27.65 -13.85
N PHE A 13 -52.04 27.84 -15.17
CA PHE A 13 -51.12 27.34 -16.20
C PHE A 13 -49.78 28.08 -16.21
N THR A 14 -49.71 29.37 -15.89
CA THR A 14 -48.43 30.07 -15.71
C THR A 14 -47.73 29.67 -14.42
N ARG A 15 -48.46 29.42 -13.31
CA ARG A 15 -47.85 28.88 -12.07
C ARG A 15 -47.37 27.45 -12.23
N SER A 16 -48.14 26.57 -12.88
CA SER A 16 -47.74 25.17 -13.10
C SER A 16 -46.63 25.04 -14.15
N ALA A 17 -46.55 25.96 -15.12
CA ALA A 17 -45.40 26.06 -16.04
C ALA A 17 -44.15 26.67 -15.38
N LEU A 18 -44.29 27.61 -14.42
CA LEU A 18 -43.14 28.15 -13.68
C LEU A 18 -42.55 27.14 -12.68
N THR A 19 -43.33 26.20 -12.16
CA THR A 19 -42.82 25.11 -11.30
C THR A 19 -42.12 23.99 -12.08
N ALA A 20 -42.15 24.01 -13.41
CA ALA A 20 -41.49 23.04 -14.30
C ALA A 20 -40.17 23.56 -14.91
N LEU A 21 -39.66 24.71 -14.44
CA LEU A 21 -38.40 25.31 -14.91
C LEU A 21 -37.44 25.60 -13.76
N GLN A 22 -37.30 24.71 -12.79
CA GLN A 22 -36.12 24.75 -11.92
C GLN A 22 -34.93 24.30 -12.76
N SER A 23 -34.12 25.27 -13.18
CA SER A 23 -32.79 25.00 -13.72
C SER A 23 -32.07 24.02 -12.80
N PRO A 24 -31.32 23.04 -13.33
CA PRO A 24 -30.52 22.17 -12.49
C PRO A 24 -29.63 23.04 -11.60
N ASN A 25 -29.85 22.95 -10.28
CA ASN A 25 -29.23 23.85 -9.33
C ASN A 25 -27.80 23.37 -9.05
N CYS A 26 -26.87 23.87 -9.85
CA CYS A 26 -25.46 23.84 -9.49
C CYS A 26 -25.25 24.61 -8.19
N THR A 27 -24.35 24.09 -7.36
CA THR A 27 -23.86 24.83 -6.19
C THR A 27 -22.85 25.88 -6.66
N VAL A 28 -23.01 27.12 -6.19
CA VAL A 28 -22.17 28.26 -6.57
C VAL A 28 -21.63 28.91 -5.30
N GLU A 29 -20.32 28.99 -5.20
CA GLU A 29 -19.59 29.73 -4.17
C GLU A 29 -18.93 30.96 -4.78
N HIS A 30 -19.29 32.13 -4.26
CA HIS A 30 -18.73 33.41 -4.69
C HIS A 30 -17.49 33.74 -3.86
N VAL A 31 -16.33 33.24 -4.27
CA VAL A 31 -15.05 33.53 -3.61
C VAL A 31 -14.73 35.04 -3.67
N SER A 32 -15.04 35.67 -4.80
CA SER A 32 -15.02 37.12 -4.96
C SER A 32 -15.95 37.57 -6.09
N ALA A 33 -16.08 38.88 -6.30
CA ALA A 33 -16.83 39.43 -7.42
C ALA A 33 -16.33 38.95 -8.80
N THR A 34 -15.07 38.53 -8.91
CA THR A 34 -14.40 38.09 -10.15
C THR A 34 -13.93 36.64 -10.09
N SER A 35 -14.36 35.88 -9.07
CA SER A 35 -13.92 34.49 -8.87
C SER A 35 -15.05 33.65 -8.31
N TRP A 36 -15.66 32.85 -9.18
CA TRP A 36 -16.71 31.91 -8.79
C TRP A 36 -16.19 30.47 -8.83
N SER A 37 -16.60 29.70 -7.83
CA SER A 37 -16.42 28.25 -7.77
C SER A 37 -17.79 27.59 -7.96
N VAL A 38 -17.92 26.76 -8.98
CA VAL A 38 -19.20 26.18 -9.39
C VAL A 38 -19.08 24.67 -9.43
N ASN A 39 -20.01 23.98 -8.78
CA ASN A 39 -20.11 22.53 -8.80
C ASN A 39 -21.52 22.10 -9.26
N CYS A 40 -21.55 21.44 -10.41
CA CYS A 40 -22.73 20.90 -11.09
C CYS A 40 -22.71 19.36 -11.16
N SER A 41 -22.02 18.68 -10.23
CA SER A 41 -21.81 17.23 -10.32
C SER A 41 -23.07 16.43 -10.02
N TYR A 42 -23.19 15.23 -10.59
CA TYR A 42 -24.31 14.30 -10.37
C TYR A 42 -25.69 14.83 -10.80
N LEU A 43 -25.74 15.78 -11.75
CA LEU A 43 -26.98 16.41 -12.20
C LEU A 43 -27.50 15.84 -13.54
N ASN A 44 -26.88 14.77 -14.05
CA ASN A 44 -27.20 14.14 -15.33
C ASN A 44 -27.15 15.10 -16.53
N LEU A 45 -26.33 16.16 -16.45
CA LEU A 45 -26.29 17.23 -17.45
C LEU A 45 -25.41 16.87 -18.64
N ASN A 46 -25.84 17.24 -19.83
CA ASN A 46 -25.04 17.19 -21.06
C ASN A 46 -24.74 18.59 -21.64
N TYR A 47 -25.11 19.66 -20.93
CA TYR A 47 -24.86 21.05 -21.27
C TYR A 47 -24.61 21.88 -20.01
N PHE A 48 -24.02 23.07 -20.19
CA PHE A 48 -23.86 24.04 -19.10
C PHE A 48 -25.10 24.91 -18.93
N PRO A 49 -25.63 25.08 -17.71
CA PRO A 49 -26.76 25.98 -17.47
C PRO A 49 -26.49 27.40 -18.00
N GLN A 50 -27.41 27.94 -18.79
CA GLN A 50 -27.21 29.19 -19.54
C GLN A 50 -26.81 30.38 -18.66
N HIS A 51 -27.36 30.46 -17.44
CA HIS A 51 -27.08 31.54 -16.49
C HIS A 51 -25.61 31.57 -16.01
N LEU A 52 -24.87 30.46 -16.15
CA LEU A 52 -23.46 30.33 -15.76
C LEU A 52 -22.49 30.74 -16.87
N LEU A 53 -22.94 30.77 -18.13
CA LEU A 53 -22.06 31.04 -19.29
C LEU A 53 -21.47 32.44 -19.28
N ALA A 54 -22.13 33.41 -18.66
CA ALA A 54 -21.68 34.79 -18.55
C ALA A 54 -20.94 35.11 -17.24
N GLN A 55 -20.70 34.10 -16.39
CA GLN A 55 -20.16 34.31 -15.05
C GLN A 55 -18.64 34.13 -15.00
N PRO A 56 -17.94 34.83 -14.08
CA PRO A 56 -16.48 34.75 -13.93
C PRO A 56 -16.06 33.47 -13.19
N ILE A 57 -16.31 32.31 -13.80
CA ILE A 57 -15.99 31.01 -13.23
C ILE A 57 -14.49 30.77 -13.32
N LYS A 58 -13.88 30.54 -12.16
CA LYS A 58 -12.48 30.13 -12.03
C LYS A 58 -12.32 28.65 -11.72
N ASN A 59 -13.25 28.09 -10.94
CA ASN A 59 -13.24 26.68 -10.58
C ASN A 59 -14.55 26.05 -11.03
N LEU A 60 -14.47 25.05 -11.92
CA LEU A 60 -15.63 24.32 -12.41
C LEU A 60 -15.47 22.83 -12.13
N THR A 61 -16.43 22.28 -11.38
CA THR A 61 -16.55 20.84 -11.13
C THR A 61 -17.85 20.34 -11.77
N PHE A 62 -17.74 19.41 -12.71
CA PHE A 62 -18.84 18.89 -13.52
C PHE A 62 -18.77 17.35 -13.58
N VAL A 63 -18.49 16.71 -12.46
CA VAL A 63 -18.19 15.27 -12.38
C VAL A 63 -19.49 14.45 -12.43
N TYR A 64 -19.44 13.21 -12.94
CA TYR A 64 -20.60 12.31 -13.00
C TYR A 64 -21.79 12.93 -13.74
N ASN A 65 -21.53 13.33 -14.98
CA ASN A 65 -22.49 13.95 -15.88
C ASN A 65 -22.41 13.28 -17.27
N ASN A 66 -23.05 13.88 -18.26
CA ASN A 66 -23.21 13.36 -19.61
C ASN A 66 -22.56 14.27 -20.66
N LEU A 67 -21.51 15.02 -20.31
CA LEU A 67 -20.77 15.81 -21.30
C LEU A 67 -20.18 14.90 -22.37
N ASN A 68 -20.22 15.37 -23.61
CA ASN A 68 -19.62 14.69 -24.75
C ASN A 68 -18.42 15.51 -25.30
N SER A 69 -17.71 14.94 -26.25
CA SER A 69 -16.51 15.54 -26.86
C SER A 69 -16.73 16.81 -27.69
N THR A 70 -17.97 17.23 -27.94
CA THR A 70 -18.27 18.51 -28.60
C THR A 70 -18.32 19.69 -27.64
N THR A 71 -18.28 19.41 -26.33
CA THR A 71 -18.31 20.42 -25.27
C THR A 71 -17.07 21.31 -25.32
N LYS A 72 -17.26 22.63 -25.20
CA LYS A 72 -16.17 23.62 -25.22
C LYS A 72 -16.19 24.44 -23.93
N PHE A 73 -15.01 24.77 -23.43
CA PHE A 73 -14.85 25.50 -22.16
C PHE A 73 -14.33 26.92 -22.34
N GLY A 74 -13.94 27.31 -23.57
CA GLY A 74 -13.34 28.62 -23.88
C GLY A 74 -14.22 29.85 -23.62
N VAL A 75 -15.46 29.68 -23.18
CA VAL A 75 -16.30 30.77 -22.66
C VAL A 75 -15.76 31.30 -21.31
N TRP A 76 -15.15 30.44 -20.49
CA TRP A 76 -14.57 30.82 -19.20
C TRP A 76 -13.05 30.94 -19.32
N LYS A 77 -12.58 32.02 -19.92
CA LYS A 77 -11.13 32.25 -20.17
C LYS A 77 -10.29 32.39 -18.90
N ASP A 78 -10.94 32.73 -17.78
CA ASP A 78 -10.29 32.87 -16.47
C ASP A 78 -10.28 31.57 -15.65
N LEU A 79 -10.65 30.44 -16.26
CA LEU A 79 -10.69 29.15 -15.58
C LEU A 79 -9.29 28.70 -15.14
N GLU A 80 -9.17 28.39 -13.85
CA GLU A 80 -7.94 27.92 -13.20
C GLU A 80 -8.04 26.43 -12.83
N HIS A 81 -9.23 25.94 -12.48
CA HIS A 81 -9.47 24.53 -12.14
C HIS A 81 -10.67 23.98 -12.91
N LEU A 82 -10.45 22.92 -13.68
CA LEU A 82 -11.49 22.20 -14.41
C LEU A 82 -11.48 20.72 -14.04
N ASN A 83 -12.59 20.25 -13.47
CA ASN A 83 -12.82 18.84 -13.22
C ASN A 83 -14.06 18.35 -13.96
N ILE A 84 -13.86 17.51 -14.97
CA ILE A 84 -14.90 16.90 -15.80
C ILE A 84 -14.76 15.38 -15.82
N ALA A 85 -14.21 14.80 -14.75
CA ALA A 85 -14.10 13.35 -14.62
C ALA A 85 -15.48 12.66 -14.65
N PHE A 86 -15.52 11.38 -15.00
CA PHE A 86 -16.77 10.61 -15.07
C PHE A 86 -17.83 11.26 -15.97
N ASN A 87 -17.44 11.65 -17.19
CA ASN A 87 -18.35 12.07 -18.25
C ASN A 87 -18.27 11.06 -19.41
N LYS A 88 -18.68 11.46 -20.63
CA LYS A 88 -18.76 10.58 -21.81
C LYS A 88 -17.90 11.13 -22.95
N LEU A 89 -16.75 11.70 -22.63
CA LEU A 89 -15.82 12.21 -23.64
C LEU A 89 -15.13 11.02 -24.32
N THR A 90 -15.19 10.96 -25.65
CA THR A 90 -14.55 9.90 -26.46
C THR A 90 -13.32 10.37 -27.23
N TYR A 91 -13.20 11.69 -27.42
CA TYR A 91 -12.04 12.39 -27.93
C TYR A 91 -11.95 13.79 -27.31
N ILE A 92 -10.80 14.45 -27.49
CA ILE A 92 -10.62 15.87 -27.19
C ILE A 92 -10.33 16.60 -28.50
N SER A 93 -11.15 17.60 -28.84
CA SER A 93 -10.89 18.48 -29.98
C SER A 93 -9.93 19.60 -29.62
N ASN A 94 -9.25 20.18 -30.61
CA ASN A 94 -8.41 21.38 -30.46
C ASN A 94 -9.19 22.60 -29.94
N GLU A 95 -10.51 22.63 -30.06
CA GLU A 95 -11.36 23.72 -29.56
C GLU A 95 -11.87 23.50 -28.12
N THR A 96 -11.63 22.32 -27.53
CA THR A 96 -12.19 21.94 -26.22
C THR A 96 -11.67 22.87 -25.12
N PHE A 97 -10.35 23.06 -25.07
CA PHE A 97 -9.63 23.85 -24.05
C PHE A 97 -9.04 25.15 -24.58
N LYS A 98 -9.47 25.58 -25.76
CA LYS A 98 -8.91 26.75 -26.43
C LYS A 98 -9.08 28.02 -25.61
N GLY A 99 -7.99 28.76 -25.43
CA GLY A 99 -7.94 30.02 -24.68
C GLY A 99 -8.04 29.88 -23.16
N LEU A 100 -7.84 28.67 -22.61
CA LEU A 100 -7.76 28.44 -21.17
C LEU A 100 -6.34 28.67 -20.64
N ASP A 101 -5.79 29.85 -20.93
CA ASP A 101 -4.38 30.20 -20.69
C ASP A 101 -4.02 30.25 -19.19
N LYS A 102 -5.04 30.31 -18.32
CA LYS A 102 -4.91 30.35 -16.85
C LYS A 102 -5.15 29.01 -16.17
N LEU A 103 -5.38 27.93 -16.92
CA LEU A 103 -5.71 26.64 -16.33
C LEU A 103 -4.49 26.00 -15.67
N ILE A 104 -4.63 25.68 -14.38
CA ILE A 104 -3.59 25.10 -13.51
C ILE A 104 -3.87 23.62 -13.27
N TYR A 105 -5.15 23.27 -13.12
CA TYR A 105 -5.62 21.91 -12.84
C TYR A 105 -6.62 21.47 -13.90
N LEU A 106 -6.35 20.33 -14.53
CA LEU A 106 -7.26 19.67 -15.45
C LEU A 106 -7.45 18.21 -15.04
N ASN A 107 -8.69 17.83 -14.80
CA ASN A 107 -9.07 16.45 -14.60
C ASN A 107 -10.11 16.01 -15.63
N ILE A 108 -9.71 15.08 -16.48
CA ILE A 108 -10.54 14.42 -17.50
C ILE A 108 -10.57 12.90 -17.30
N SER A 109 -10.26 12.43 -16.10
CA SER A 109 -10.20 11.00 -15.78
C SER A 109 -11.56 10.32 -15.85
N PHE A 110 -11.54 9.00 -16.02
CA PHE A 110 -12.74 8.16 -16.14
C PHE A 110 -13.74 8.68 -17.16
N ASN A 111 -13.23 9.04 -18.34
CA ASN A 111 -14.01 9.20 -19.55
C ASN A 111 -13.71 7.99 -20.47
N ASP A 112 -14.19 8.05 -21.72
CA ASP A 112 -13.96 7.00 -22.73
C ASP A 112 -13.01 7.51 -23.84
N ILE A 113 -12.03 8.35 -23.49
CA ILE A 113 -11.17 9.02 -24.47
C ILE A 113 -10.30 7.97 -25.17
N LYS A 114 -10.39 7.93 -26.50
CA LYS A 114 -9.74 6.90 -27.33
C LYS A 114 -8.39 7.34 -27.89
N PHE A 115 -8.25 8.63 -28.17
CA PHE A 115 -7.02 9.20 -28.71
C PHE A 115 -6.85 10.65 -28.27
N LEU A 116 -5.59 11.09 -28.19
CA LEU A 116 -5.20 12.48 -27.96
C LEU A 116 -4.29 12.91 -29.10
N ARG A 117 -4.60 14.05 -29.70
CA ARG A 117 -3.71 14.66 -30.71
C ARG A 117 -2.52 15.34 -30.04
N ASP A 118 -1.42 15.47 -30.76
CA ASP A 118 -0.20 16.16 -30.31
C ASP A 118 -0.44 17.60 -29.84
N ASP A 119 -1.49 18.27 -30.36
CA ASP A 119 -1.86 19.65 -30.05
C ASP A 119 -2.89 19.79 -28.92
N THR A 120 -3.35 18.69 -28.32
CA THR A 120 -4.49 18.67 -27.39
C THR A 120 -4.35 19.62 -26.20
N PHE A 121 -3.13 19.77 -25.66
CA PHE A 121 -2.86 20.56 -24.46
C PHE A 121 -2.03 21.83 -24.76
N ASN A 122 -1.97 22.28 -26.01
CA ASN A 122 -1.15 23.44 -26.40
C ASN A 122 -1.63 24.77 -25.80
N ASP A 123 -2.95 24.95 -25.67
CA ASP A 123 -3.57 26.15 -25.06
C ASP A 123 -3.57 26.12 -23.53
N LEU A 124 -2.78 25.22 -22.90
CA LEU A 124 -2.66 25.09 -21.45
C LEU A 124 -1.21 25.39 -20.99
N PRO A 125 -0.70 26.62 -21.18
CA PRO A 125 0.72 26.94 -21.03
C PRO A 125 1.23 26.83 -19.59
N ILE A 126 0.36 26.99 -18.59
CA ILE A 126 0.74 26.98 -17.17
C ILE A 126 0.25 25.76 -16.41
N LEU A 127 -0.29 24.74 -17.09
CA LEU A 127 -0.86 23.56 -16.44
C LEU A 127 0.14 22.88 -15.50
N LYS A 128 -0.29 22.61 -14.27
CA LYS A 128 0.53 22.00 -13.22
C LYS A 128 0.08 20.61 -12.83
N ILE A 129 -1.22 20.33 -12.96
CA ILE A 129 -1.80 19.05 -12.58
C ILE A 129 -2.68 18.57 -13.72
N LEU A 130 -2.39 17.36 -14.21
CA LEU A 130 -3.16 16.69 -15.23
C LEU A 130 -3.50 15.28 -14.76
N ASP A 131 -4.79 14.98 -14.73
CA ASP A 131 -5.31 13.64 -14.51
C ASP A 131 -6.10 13.18 -15.74
N ILE A 132 -5.61 12.12 -16.37
CA ILE A 132 -6.28 11.46 -17.51
C ILE A 132 -6.59 9.99 -17.20
N SER A 133 -6.48 9.57 -15.94
CA SER A 133 -6.62 8.17 -15.51
C SER A 133 -7.93 7.53 -15.96
N GLY A 134 -7.99 6.21 -16.09
CA GLY A 134 -9.24 5.50 -16.42
C GLY A 134 -9.71 5.65 -17.87
N ASN A 135 -8.98 6.37 -18.73
CA ASN A 135 -9.22 6.42 -20.18
C ASN A 135 -8.48 5.27 -20.88
N ARG A 136 -8.96 4.05 -20.65
CA ARG A 136 -8.28 2.77 -21.00
C ARG A 136 -7.91 2.57 -22.47
N GLU A 137 -8.52 3.30 -23.40
CA GLU A 137 -8.17 3.18 -24.82
C GLU A 137 -6.89 3.98 -25.17
N LEU A 138 -6.48 4.95 -24.35
CA LEU A 138 -5.27 5.75 -24.59
C LEU A 138 -3.98 4.93 -24.54
N GLY A 139 -3.90 3.89 -23.71
CA GLY A 139 -2.70 3.04 -23.64
C GLY A 139 -2.51 2.11 -24.83
N GLY A 140 -3.48 2.02 -25.75
CA GLY A 140 -3.38 1.23 -26.97
C GLY A 140 -2.46 1.85 -28.04
N ASP A 141 -2.22 3.16 -27.98
CA ASP A 141 -1.24 3.87 -28.82
C ASP A 141 -0.34 4.76 -27.93
N PRO A 142 0.74 4.19 -27.37
CA PRO A 142 1.67 4.92 -26.52
C PRO A 142 2.29 6.13 -27.23
N SER A 143 2.53 6.07 -28.54
CA SER A 143 3.17 7.16 -29.26
C SER A 143 2.27 8.39 -29.38
N SER A 144 0.98 8.20 -29.66
CA SER A 144 0.00 9.29 -29.68
C SER A 144 -0.14 9.93 -28.30
N LEU A 145 -0.21 9.12 -27.23
CA LEU A 145 -0.30 9.62 -25.86
C LEU A 145 0.95 10.43 -25.47
N GLU A 146 2.14 9.89 -25.74
CA GLU A 146 3.41 10.54 -25.45
C GLU A 146 3.55 11.87 -26.19
N ASN A 147 3.21 11.91 -27.48
CA ASN A 147 3.28 13.13 -28.28
C ASN A 147 2.33 14.22 -27.75
N ALA A 148 1.10 13.85 -27.38
CA ALA A 148 0.14 14.78 -26.78
C ALA A 148 0.64 15.38 -25.46
N LEU A 149 1.34 14.59 -24.64
CA LEU A 149 1.83 15.01 -23.33
C LEU A 149 3.16 15.78 -23.37
N ASN A 150 4.01 15.56 -24.38
CA ASN A 150 5.35 16.13 -24.49
C ASN A 150 5.40 17.64 -24.24
N GLY A 151 4.55 18.41 -24.93
CA GLY A 151 4.51 19.87 -24.77
C GLY A 151 4.21 20.30 -23.33
N THR A 152 3.27 19.63 -22.68
CA THR A 152 2.85 19.92 -21.31
C THR A 152 3.93 19.53 -20.30
N LEU A 153 4.61 18.40 -20.50
CA LEU A 153 5.75 17.97 -19.68
C LEU A 153 6.88 19.02 -19.72
N TYR A 154 7.21 19.55 -20.90
CA TYR A 154 8.26 20.55 -21.08
C TYR A 154 7.90 21.92 -20.49
N ARG A 155 6.61 22.27 -20.42
CA ARG A 155 6.10 23.52 -19.82
C ARG A 155 6.02 23.48 -18.29
N GLY A 156 6.52 22.40 -17.67
CA GLY A 156 6.68 22.33 -16.22
C GLY A 156 5.43 21.85 -15.48
N LEU A 157 4.74 20.87 -16.05
CA LEU A 157 3.76 20.03 -15.33
C LEU A 157 4.42 19.45 -14.07
N LYS A 158 3.66 19.38 -12.98
CA LYS A 158 4.15 18.96 -11.65
C LYS A 158 3.56 17.63 -11.20
N LYS A 159 2.29 17.37 -11.47
CA LYS A 159 1.63 16.11 -11.11
C LYS A 159 0.95 15.54 -12.34
N LEU A 160 1.23 14.28 -12.62
CA LEU A 160 0.69 13.57 -13.74
C LEU A 160 0.13 12.23 -13.28
N TYR A 161 -1.15 12.00 -13.55
CA TYR A 161 -1.86 10.77 -13.23
C TYR A 161 -2.23 10.06 -14.53
N LEU A 162 -1.65 8.87 -14.71
CA LEU A 162 -1.82 7.99 -15.87
C LEU A 162 -2.30 6.60 -15.42
N ALA A 163 -3.06 6.53 -14.33
CA ALA A 163 -3.52 5.27 -13.80
C ALA A 163 -4.61 4.66 -14.70
N ASP A 164 -4.68 3.33 -14.79
CA ASP A 164 -5.77 2.63 -15.50
C ASP A 164 -5.96 3.07 -16.97
N LEU A 165 -4.85 3.17 -17.72
CA LEU A 165 -4.84 3.51 -19.14
C LEU A 165 -4.64 2.31 -20.06
N ASN A 166 -4.49 1.09 -19.52
CA ASN A 166 -4.05 -0.11 -20.23
C ASN A 166 -2.68 0.02 -20.95
N MET A 167 -1.75 0.83 -20.43
CA MET A 167 -0.41 0.96 -21.04
C MET A 167 0.42 -0.31 -20.84
N HIS A 168 1.06 -0.82 -21.90
CA HIS A 168 1.97 -1.97 -21.85
C HIS A 168 3.45 -1.60 -21.84
N GLU A 169 3.76 -0.41 -22.36
CA GLU A 169 5.10 0.14 -22.48
C GLU A 169 5.05 1.66 -22.40
N ILE A 170 6.18 2.27 -22.05
CA ILE A 170 6.44 3.70 -22.13
C ILE A 170 7.86 3.84 -22.67
N LYS A 171 8.10 4.75 -23.61
CA LYS A 171 9.45 5.01 -24.11
C LYS A 171 10.36 5.42 -22.95
N ASP A 172 11.54 4.83 -22.90
CA ASP A 172 12.47 5.00 -21.78
C ASP A 172 12.83 6.48 -21.49
N ASN A 173 12.97 7.28 -22.54
CA ASN A 173 13.34 8.70 -22.46
C ASN A 173 12.14 9.66 -22.40
N PHE A 174 10.91 9.15 -22.27
CA PHE A 174 9.69 9.97 -22.33
C PHE A 174 9.68 11.08 -21.27
N PHE A 175 10.25 10.83 -20.09
CA PHE A 175 10.25 11.78 -18.98
C PHE A 175 11.55 12.60 -18.84
N ASP A 176 12.52 12.50 -19.74
CA ASP A 176 13.86 13.11 -19.58
C ASP A 176 13.84 14.61 -19.26
N ARG A 177 12.89 15.34 -19.86
CA ARG A 177 12.75 16.79 -19.69
C ARG A 177 11.59 17.18 -18.76
N ALA A 178 10.89 16.19 -18.22
CA ALA A 178 9.75 16.43 -17.36
C ALA A 178 10.20 17.00 -15.99
N GLN A 179 9.40 17.90 -15.43
CA GLN A 179 9.64 18.47 -14.11
C GLN A 179 8.58 18.03 -13.08
N LEU A 180 8.23 16.75 -13.12
CA LEU A 180 7.21 16.14 -12.26
C LEU A 180 7.73 15.98 -10.83
N SER A 181 6.89 16.30 -9.85
CA SER A 181 7.07 15.90 -8.45
C SER A 181 6.27 14.65 -8.10
N LEU A 182 5.13 14.40 -8.76
CA LEU A 182 4.32 13.20 -8.60
C LEU A 182 4.01 12.56 -9.95
N LEU A 183 4.20 11.25 -10.03
CA LEU A 183 3.84 10.43 -11.18
C LEU A 183 3.11 9.18 -10.70
N ASP A 184 1.89 8.98 -11.20
CA ASP A 184 1.09 7.78 -10.97
C ASP A 184 0.94 7.01 -12.28
N LEU A 185 1.54 5.82 -12.32
CA LEU A 185 1.48 4.84 -13.41
C LEU A 185 0.74 3.57 -12.97
N SER A 186 0.02 3.62 -11.85
CA SER A 186 -0.60 2.45 -11.25
C SER A 186 -1.69 1.84 -12.15
N ASN A 187 -1.99 0.56 -11.95
CA ASN A 187 -3.07 -0.13 -12.65
C ASN A 187 -2.91 -0.10 -14.18
N ASN A 188 -1.69 -0.33 -14.66
CA ASN A 188 -1.40 -0.52 -16.07
C ASN A 188 -0.85 -1.94 -16.30
N TYR A 189 -0.35 -2.22 -17.50
CA TYR A 189 0.25 -3.50 -17.86
C TYR A 189 1.73 -3.34 -18.22
N LEU A 190 2.41 -2.35 -17.63
CA LEU A 190 3.81 -2.07 -17.92
C LEU A 190 4.66 -3.30 -17.62
N THR A 191 5.40 -3.77 -18.63
CA THR A 191 6.32 -4.91 -18.52
C THR A 191 7.75 -4.47 -18.17
N THR A 192 8.08 -3.21 -18.43
CA THR A 192 9.34 -2.55 -18.08
C THR A 192 9.06 -1.15 -17.53
N LEU A 193 10.01 -0.60 -16.78
CA LEU A 193 9.92 0.75 -16.24
C LEU A 193 10.83 1.70 -17.03
N PRO A 194 10.35 2.90 -17.42
CA PRO A 194 11.18 3.90 -18.09
C PRO A 194 12.10 4.63 -17.11
N ALA A 195 13.04 5.43 -17.62
CA ALA A 195 13.79 6.38 -16.81
C ALA A 195 12.87 7.46 -16.22
N PHE A 196 12.89 7.61 -14.90
CA PHE A 196 12.08 8.60 -14.20
C PHE A 196 12.77 9.97 -14.11
N PRO A 197 12.00 11.08 -14.08
CA PRO A 197 12.56 12.43 -14.12
C PRO A 197 13.27 12.78 -12.81
N LYS A 198 14.37 13.52 -12.92
CA LYS A 198 15.20 13.94 -11.77
C LYS A 198 14.43 14.66 -10.66
N SER A 199 13.35 15.36 -11.00
CA SER A 199 12.54 16.11 -10.04
C SER A 199 11.56 15.25 -9.24
N LEU A 200 11.40 13.96 -9.59
CA LEU A 200 10.34 13.13 -9.04
C LEU A 200 10.51 12.92 -7.53
N THR A 201 9.40 13.00 -6.80
CA THR A 201 9.37 12.89 -5.34
C THR A 201 8.46 11.74 -4.89
N VAL A 202 7.35 11.53 -5.59
CA VAL A 202 6.37 10.47 -5.34
C VAL A 202 6.14 9.69 -6.63
N LEU A 203 6.29 8.37 -6.55
CA LEU A 203 6.06 7.44 -7.64
C LEU A 203 5.09 6.34 -7.20
N ASP A 204 4.02 6.15 -7.96
CA ASP A 204 3.18 4.96 -7.87
C ASP A 204 3.29 4.13 -9.16
N ILE A 205 3.76 2.90 -9.03
CA ILE A 205 3.92 1.89 -10.08
C ILE A 205 3.21 0.59 -9.69
N SER A 206 2.22 0.68 -8.80
CA SER A 206 1.45 -0.46 -8.31
C SER A 206 0.61 -1.12 -9.41
N ASN A 207 0.27 -2.39 -9.25
CA ASN A 207 -0.61 -3.13 -10.18
C ASN A 207 -0.14 -3.04 -11.64
N ASN A 208 1.11 -3.41 -11.91
CA ASN A 208 1.70 -3.53 -13.24
C ASN A 208 2.21 -4.98 -13.47
N SER A 209 2.85 -5.20 -14.62
CA SER A 209 3.25 -6.53 -15.10
C SER A 209 4.77 -6.76 -15.17
N PHE A 210 5.59 -5.82 -14.69
CA PHE A 210 7.05 -5.94 -14.69
C PHE A 210 7.50 -7.01 -13.69
N ASP A 211 8.58 -7.71 -14.05
CA ASP A 211 9.12 -8.83 -13.27
C ASP A 211 10.34 -8.46 -12.44
N LYS A 212 10.95 -7.30 -12.73
CA LYS A 212 12.17 -6.84 -12.10
C LYS A 212 12.18 -5.33 -11.86
N ILE A 213 12.70 -4.93 -10.71
CA ILE A 213 13.11 -3.54 -10.44
C ILE A 213 14.64 -3.48 -10.40
N SER A 214 15.22 -2.67 -11.29
CA SER A 214 16.68 -2.46 -11.40
C SER A 214 17.06 -1.00 -11.11
N TYR A 215 18.36 -0.67 -11.19
CA TYR A 215 18.86 0.70 -10.97
C TYR A 215 18.49 1.68 -12.08
N HIS A 216 18.28 1.19 -13.32
CA HIS A 216 18.17 2.02 -14.52
C HIS A 216 17.03 3.07 -14.43
N PRO A 217 15.79 2.70 -14.04
CA PRO A 217 14.68 3.66 -13.93
C PRO A 217 14.95 4.83 -12.97
N PHE A 218 15.81 4.62 -11.96
CA PHE A 218 16.05 5.58 -10.89
C PHE A 218 17.37 6.35 -11.02
N ASN A 219 18.14 6.12 -12.09
CA ASN A 219 19.53 6.58 -12.23
C ASN A 219 19.71 8.10 -12.02
N HIS A 220 18.69 8.89 -12.35
CA HIS A 220 18.69 10.35 -12.23
C HIS A 220 17.72 10.90 -11.16
N SER A 221 16.88 10.06 -10.56
CA SER A 221 15.73 10.46 -9.72
C SER A 221 16.06 10.66 -8.24
N ASN A 222 17.08 11.47 -7.96
CA ASN A 222 17.65 11.57 -6.60
C ASN A 222 16.79 12.29 -5.54
N LYS A 223 15.57 12.71 -5.88
CA LYS A 223 14.62 13.38 -4.96
C LYS A 223 13.44 12.50 -4.53
N ILE A 224 13.38 11.25 -4.99
CA ILE A 224 12.28 10.36 -4.65
C ILE A 224 12.33 10.08 -3.14
N TYR A 225 11.22 10.40 -2.47
CA TYR A 225 11.00 10.06 -1.07
C TYR A 225 9.94 8.97 -0.88
N THR A 226 9.05 8.76 -1.86
CA THR A 226 7.99 7.73 -1.81
C THR A 226 7.95 6.89 -3.08
N ILE A 227 8.02 5.56 -2.91
CA ILE A 227 7.77 4.57 -3.96
C ILE A 227 6.66 3.62 -3.49
N ILE A 228 5.58 3.57 -4.26
CA ILE A 228 4.51 2.60 -4.09
C ILE A 228 4.57 1.64 -5.27
N ALA A 229 4.88 0.38 -5.01
CA ALA A 229 5.05 -0.67 -6.02
C ALA A 229 4.27 -1.92 -5.60
N GLU A 230 3.05 -1.71 -5.11
CA GLU A 230 2.20 -2.77 -4.55
C GLU A 230 1.56 -3.62 -5.64
N ASN A 231 1.21 -4.86 -5.30
CA ASN A 231 0.42 -5.77 -6.13
C ASN A 231 0.99 -6.01 -7.53
N ASN A 232 2.30 -5.86 -7.71
CA ASN A 232 3.01 -6.26 -8.93
C ASN A 232 3.20 -7.79 -8.91
N LYS A 233 2.16 -8.51 -9.37
CA LYS A 233 2.08 -9.98 -9.25
C LYS A 233 3.15 -10.74 -10.05
N ASN A 234 3.81 -10.07 -10.99
CA ASN A 234 4.92 -10.64 -11.75
C ASN A 234 6.29 -10.31 -11.17
N LEU A 235 6.39 -9.36 -10.22
CA LEU A 235 7.66 -8.95 -9.63
C LEU A 235 8.31 -10.12 -8.89
N THR A 236 9.51 -10.50 -9.33
CA THR A 236 10.31 -11.59 -8.76
C THR A 236 11.62 -11.11 -8.17
N GLU A 237 12.18 -10.01 -8.71
CA GLU A 237 13.52 -9.54 -8.34
C GLU A 237 13.56 -8.02 -8.13
N ILE A 238 14.21 -7.61 -7.04
CA ILE A 238 14.66 -6.24 -6.83
C ILE A 238 16.18 -6.31 -6.68
N THR A 239 16.92 -5.70 -7.61
CA THR A 239 18.40 -5.74 -7.57
C THR A 239 18.95 -5.01 -6.34
N SER A 240 20.18 -5.32 -5.91
CA SER A 240 20.84 -4.60 -4.82
C SER A 240 20.98 -3.11 -5.13
N GLU A 241 21.30 -2.77 -6.38
CA GLU A 241 21.58 -1.40 -6.79
C GLU A 241 20.34 -0.53 -7.04
N SER A 242 19.13 -1.09 -6.93
CA SER A 242 17.90 -0.46 -7.43
C SER A 242 17.65 0.93 -6.84
N PHE A 243 17.94 1.13 -5.55
CA PHE A 243 17.64 2.37 -4.83
C PHE A 243 18.89 3.13 -4.35
N HIS A 244 20.07 2.77 -4.87
CA HIS A 244 21.35 3.33 -4.42
C HIS A 244 21.46 4.85 -4.57
N ARG A 245 20.76 5.44 -5.53
CA ARG A 245 20.77 6.89 -5.80
C ARG A 245 19.60 7.65 -5.20
N LEU A 246 18.90 7.07 -4.22
CA LEU A 246 17.72 7.66 -3.57
C LEU A 246 18.01 7.99 -2.09
N PRO A 247 18.84 9.00 -1.79
CA PRO A 247 19.22 9.32 -0.41
C PRO A 247 18.03 9.82 0.44
N ASP A 248 17.02 10.40 -0.20
CA ASP A 248 15.83 10.96 0.45
C ASP A 248 14.68 9.93 0.58
N LEU A 249 14.90 8.67 0.21
CA LEU A 249 13.87 7.63 0.23
C LEU A 249 13.38 7.35 1.66
N LYS A 250 12.09 7.57 1.89
CA LYS A 250 11.43 7.42 3.21
C LYS A 250 10.38 6.33 3.23
N TYR A 251 9.62 6.19 2.15
CA TYR A 251 8.48 5.28 2.07
C TYR A 251 8.63 4.33 0.89
N VAL A 252 8.64 3.03 1.17
CA VAL A 252 8.64 1.98 0.14
C VAL A 252 7.63 0.91 0.50
N SER A 253 6.75 0.59 -0.45
CA SER A 253 5.82 -0.53 -0.31
C SER A 253 5.88 -1.46 -1.52
N PHE A 254 6.10 -2.75 -1.26
CA PHE A 254 5.97 -3.86 -2.20
C PHE A 254 4.84 -4.81 -1.80
N LYS A 255 3.90 -4.33 -0.97
CA LYS A 255 2.81 -5.15 -0.45
C LYS A 255 2.07 -5.86 -1.58
N GLY A 256 1.78 -7.15 -1.40
CA GLY A 256 1.01 -7.93 -2.37
C GLY A 256 1.79 -8.37 -3.63
N CYS A 257 3.11 -8.15 -3.68
CA CYS A 257 3.98 -8.70 -4.73
C CYS A 257 4.18 -10.21 -4.52
N SER A 258 3.16 -10.99 -4.90
CA SER A 258 3.02 -12.41 -4.53
C SER A 258 4.08 -13.36 -5.11
N LYS A 259 4.92 -12.92 -6.06
CA LYS A 259 6.05 -13.70 -6.59
C LYS A 259 7.41 -13.25 -6.05
N LEU A 260 7.44 -12.21 -5.22
CA LEU A 260 8.66 -11.74 -4.59
C LEU A 260 8.97 -12.63 -3.38
N GLU A 261 10.01 -13.46 -3.52
CA GLU A 261 10.43 -14.45 -2.50
C GLU A 261 11.71 -14.05 -1.76
N THR A 262 12.52 -13.19 -2.36
CA THR A 262 13.84 -12.81 -1.84
C THR A 262 14.05 -11.31 -1.93
N LEU A 263 14.88 -10.80 -1.01
CA LEU A 263 15.31 -9.41 -0.99
C LEU A 263 16.79 -9.42 -0.61
N ASN A 264 17.58 -8.63 -1.33
CA ASN A 264 19.01 -8.52 -1.05
C ASN A 264 19.24 -7.47 0.04
N TYR A 265 20.15 -7.72 0.98
CA TYR A 265 20.47 -6.75 2.04
C TYR A 265 21.02 -5.42 1.47
N GLY A 266 21.66 -5.46 0.29
CA GLY A 266 22.15 -4.29 -0.42
C GLY A 266 21.05 -3.35 -0.91
N THR A 267 19.83 -3.84 -1.15
CA THR A 267 18.72 -3.09 -1.76
C THR A 267 18.42 -1.76 -1.06
N PHE A 268 18.56 -1.72 0.27
CA PHE A 268 18.28 -0.54 1.10
C PHE A 268 19.47 -0.02 1.89
N TYR A 269 20.68 -0.48 1.56
CA TYR A 269 21.87 -0.17 2.34
C TYR A 269 22.12 1.34 2.44
N PHE A 270 22.04 2.06 1.31
CA PHE A 270 22.28 3.50 1.21
C PHE A 270 21.07 4.39 1.56
N ASN A 271 19.89 3.81 1.80
CA ASN A 271 18.67 4.57 2.08
C ASN A 271 18.53 4.79 3.59
N GLU A 272 19.38 5.65 4.15
CA GLU A 272 19.44 5.88 5.61
C GLU A 272 18.20 6.53 6.21
N ASN A 273 17.43 7.25 5.38
CA ASN A 273 16.21 7.93 5.77
C ASN A 273 14.95 7.06 5.67
N LEU A 274 15.07 5.77 5.39
CA LEU A 274 13.92 4.87 5.22
C LEU A 274 13.13 4.75 6.54
N GLN A 275 11.87 5.17 6.52
CA GLN A 275 10.95 5.20 7.66
C GLN A 275 9.82 4.19 7.55
N TYR A 276 9.38 3.87 6.33
CA TYR A 276 8.32 2.90 6.09
C TYR A 276 8.79 1.88 5.05
N LEU A 277 8.71 0.60 5.41
CA LEU A 277 8.94 -0.52 4.52
C LEU A 277 7.82 -1.55 4.69
N SER A 278 7.07 -1.82 3.62
CA SER A 278 6.15 -2.96 3.57
C SER A 278 6.59 -3.98 2.53
N ILE A 279 6.72 -5.23 2.98
CA ILE A 279 6.84 -6.43 2.14
C ILE A 279 5.73 -7.43 2.50
N ALA A 280 4.61 -6.92 3.03
CA ALA A 280 3.52 -7.74 3.48
C ALA A 280 2.78 -8.41 2.34
N SER A 281 2.13 -9.55 2.62
CA SER A 281 1.34 -10.29 1.62
C SER A 281 2.15 -10.67 0.37
N CYS A 282 3.46 -10.87 0.53
CA CYS A 282 4.37 -11.39 -0.48
C CYS A 282 4.57 -12.91 -0.27
N ASN A 283 5.65 -13.48 -0.81
CA ASN A 283 5.96 -14.91 -0.68
C ASN A 283 7.28 -15.17 0.08
N PHE A 284 7.63 -14.30 1.02
CA PHE A 284 8.86 -14.44 1.80
C PHE A 284 8.78 -15.60 2.78
N LYS A 285 9.75 -16.50 2.70
CA LYS A 285 9.93 -17.62 3.64
C LYS A 285 10.96 -17.33 4.71
N THR A 286 11.97 -16.51 4.38
CA THR A 286 13.09 -16.14 5.25
C THR A 286 13.68 -14.81 4.80
N LEU A 287 14.44 -14.15 5.68
CA LEU A 287 15.27 -12.99 5.36
C LEU A 287 16.64 -13.13 6.04
N GLN A 288 17.68 -12.57 5.42
CA GLN A 288 19.04 -12.69 5.96
C GLN A 288 19.24 -11.77 7.18
N PRO A 289 20.00 -12.17 8.23
CA PRO A 289 20.25 -11.35 9.41
C PRO A 289 20.92 -9.99 9.14
N GLU A 290 21.61 -9.86 8.02
CA GLU A 290 22.25 -8.62 7.53
C GLU A 290 21.24 -7.50 7.27
N MET A 291 19.95 -7.83 7.15
CA MET A 291 18.87 -6.83 7.04
C MET A 291 18.53 -6.15 8.38
N TYR A 292 18.97 -6.70 9.52
CA TYR A 292 18.62 -6.20 10.85
C TYR A 292 18.91 -4.69 11.05
N PRO A 293 20.09 -4.14 10.69
CA PRO A 293 20.36 -2.72 10.86
C PRO A 293 19.41 -1.81 10.08
N ILE A 294 18.94 -2.25 8.91
CA ILE A 294 17.98 -1.52 8.07
C ILE A 294 16.60 -1.55 8.72
N PHE A 295 16.19 -2.70 9.26
CA PHE A 295 14.86 -2.90 9.80
C PHE A 295 14.66 -2.21 11.15
N VAL A 296 15.70 -2.18 11.99
CA VAL A 296 15.64 -1.51 13.31
C VAL A 296 15.53 0.01 13.19
N ARG A 297 16.09 0.61 12.13
CA ARG A 297 15.96 2.06 11.89
C ARG A 297 14.66 2.47 11.19
N THR A 298 13.85 1.50 10.75
CA THR A 298 12.60 1.77 10.05
C THR A 298 11.49 1.95 11.08
N ASP A 299 10.77 3.09 11.04
CA ASP A 299 9.68 3.39 11.99
C ASP A 299 8.49 2.42 11.85
N VAL A 300 8.17 2.04 10.62
CA VAL A 300 7.08 1.11 10.30
C VAL A 300 7.58 0.02 9.35
N LEU A 301 7.64 -1.20 9.88
CA LEU A 301 8.05 -2.39 9.14
C LEU A 301 6.90 -3.39 9.07
N ASP A 302 6.31 -3.53 7.89
CA ASP A 302 5.17 -4.43 7.67
C ASP A 302 5.62 -5.73 7.00
N LEU A 303 5.68 -6.80 7.81
CA LEU A 303 6.12 -8.16 7.45
C LEU A 303 4.96 -9.17 7.42
N GLN A 304 3.72 -8.68 7.55
CA GLN A 304 2.55 -9.53 7.75
C GLN A 304 2.26 -10.41 6.54
N ASP A 305 1.48 -11.47 6.75
CA ASP A 305 0.91 -12.30 5.68
C ASP A 305 1.94 -12.90 4.70
N ASN A 306 3.12 -13.26 5.22
CA ASN A 306 4.14 -13.99 4.48
C ASN A 306 4.29 -15.42 5.04
N PRO A 307 4.67 -16.41 4.20
CA PRO A 307 4.82 -17.80 4.62
C PRO A 307 6.14 -18.06 5.39
N TRP A 308 6.34 -17.34 6.50
CA TRP A 308 7.57 -17.39 7.30
C TRP A 308 7.89 -18.81 7.81
N GLN A 309 9.10 -19.28 7.51
CA GLN A 309 9.65 -20.52 8.05
C GLN A 309 10.44 -20.21 9.32
N CYS A 310 9.84 -20.48 10.47
CA CYS A 310 10.39 -20.14 11.79
C CYS A 310 11.51 -21.10 12.23
N THR A 311 12.67 -20.94 11.57
CA THR A 311 13.92 -21.65 11.85
C THR A 311 14.94 -20.74 12.56
N ALA A 312 16.22 -21.10 12.62
CA ALA A 312 17.25 -20.19 13.13
C ALA A 312 17.45 -18.94 12.24
N SER A 313 17.10 -18.99 10.95
CA SER A 313 17.39 -17.93 9.98
C SER A 313 16.69 -16.61 10.29
N ILE A 314 15.42 -16.67 10.72
CA ILE A 314 14.61 -15.49 11.09
C ILE A 314 14.46 -15.33 12.60
N LYS A 315 15.28 -16.03 13.41
CA LYS A 315 15.25 -15.88 14.87
C LYS A 315 15.46 -14.42 15.27
N TRP A 316 16.22 -13.62 14.52
CA TRP A 316 16.44 -12.21 14.84
C TRP A 316 15.18 -11.34 14.80
N PHE A 317 14.07 -11.77 14.17
CA PHE A 317 12.81 -11.02 14.11
C PHE A 317 12.24 -10.70 15.51
N TYR A 318 12.46 -11.53 16.53
CA TYR A 318 11.96 -11.24 17.88
C TYR A 318 12.62 -10.00 18.51
N LYS A 319 13.75 -9.53 17.96
CA LYS A 319 14.46 -8.34 18.41
C LYS A 319 13.93 -7.06 17.77
N LEU A 320 13.05 -7.17 16.76
CA LEU A 320 12.44 -6.03 16.10
C LEU A 320 11.33 -5.46 16.98
N ASP A 321 11.27 -4.14 17.06
CA ASP A 321 10.19 -3.43 17.74
C ASP A 321 9.02 -3.25 16.78
N ILE A 322 8.18 -4.29 16.66
CA ILE A 322 7.03 -4.29 15.74
C ILE A 322 5.78 -3.84 16.51
N PRO A 323 5.09 -2.78 16.05
CA PRO A 323 3.86 -2.29 16.68
C PRO A 323 2.81 -3.38 16.87
N GLN A 324 2.11 -3.40 18.00
CA GLN A 324 1.17 -4.48 18.36
C GLN A 324 0.13 -4.78 17.29
N ASN A 325 -0.40 -3.74 16.64
CA ASN A 325 -1.38 -3.86 15.54
C ASN A 325 -0.84 -4.56 14.28
N MET A 326 0.48 -4.70 14.14
CA MET A 326 1.13 -5.41 13.02
C MET A 326 1.64 -6.81 13.42
N THR A 327 1.45 -7.20 14.69
CA THR A 327 1.93 -8.51 15.18
C THR A 327 0.92 -9.65 14.98
N GLU A 328 -0.36 -9.33 14.76
CA GLU A 328 -1.44 -10.32 14.70
C GLU A 328 -1.27 -11.30 13.52
N ASN A 329 -0.87 -10.76 12.37
CA ASN A 329 -0.65 -11.53 11.13
C ASN A 329 0.83 -11.84 10.87
N LEU A 330 1.71 -11.57 11.84
CA LEU A 330 3.11 -12.00 11.79
C LEU A 330 3.25 -13.42 12.37
N ARG A 331 3.01 -14.41 11.52
CA ARG A 331 2.89 -15.82 11.93
C ARG A 331 3.86 -16.74 11.20
N CYS A 332 4.24 -17.82 11.86
CA CYS A 332 4.96 -18.95 11.28
C CYS A 332 4.02 -19.76 10.38
N ALA A 333 4.40 -19.94 9.12
CA ALA A 333 3.82 -20.96 8.26
C ALA A 333 4.34 -22.36 8.64
N THR A 334 5.60 -22.45 9.06
CA THR A 334 6.21 -23.67 9.60
C THR A 334 7.02 -23.38 10.88
N PRO A 335 6.74 -24.05 12.02
CA PRO A 335 5.58 -24.93 12.26
C PRO A 335 4.25 -24.15 12.21
N LYS A 336 3.17 -24.82 11.78
CA LYS A 336 1.93 -24.18 11.32
C LYS A 336 1.28 -23.25 12.36
N ASN A 337 0.99 -22.04 11.89
CA ASN A 337 0.04 -21.07 12.45
C ASN A 337 0.31 -20.65 13.90
N MET A 338 1.56 -20.35 14.20
CA MET A 338 1.98 -19.83 15.51
C MET A 338 2.44 -18.37 15.38
N SER A 339 2.14 -17.51 16.35
CA SER A 339 2.70 -16.16 16.37
C SER A 339 4.23 -16.25 16.38
N LEU A 340 4.88 -15.51 15.48
CA LEU A 340 6.32 -15.52 15.33
C LEU A 340 7.02 -14.98 16.59
N ILE A 341 6.49 -13.88 17.13
CA ILE A 341 6.99 -13.25 18.35
C ILE A 341 6.87 -14.21 19.54
N TYR A 342 5.73 -14.91 19.66
CA TYR A 342 5.55 -15.92 20.70
C TYR A 342 6.48 -17.14 20.50
N TYR A 343 6.66 -17.60 19.26
CA TYR A 343 7.49 -18.75 18.93
C TYR A 343 8.93 -18.60 19.43
N TYR A 344 9.52 -17.41 19.27
CA TYR A 344 10.87 -17.10 19.71
C TYR A 344 10.95 -16.47 21.11
N SER A 345 9.82 -16.22 21.77
CA SER A 345 9.79 -15.59 23.08
C SER A 345 10.54 -16.44 24.12
N PRO A 346 11.34 -15.81 25.01
CA PRO A 346 11.90 -16.49 26.18
C PRO A 346 10.82 -17.13 27.06
N LYS A 347 9.62 -16.54 27.12
CA LYS A 347 8.49 -17.08 27.89
C LYS A 347 8.15 -18.51 27.48
N ARG A 348 8.14 -18.79 26.18
CA ARG A 348 7.88 -20.13 25.65
C ARG A 348 8.96 -21.14 26.07
N HIS A 349 10.24 -20.72 26.09
CA HIS A 349 11.32 -21.59 26.55
C HIS A 349 11.14 -21.97 28.03
N HIS A 350 10.72 -21.01 28.87
CA HIS A 350 10.41 -21.28 30.27
C HIS A 350 9.19 -22.21 30.44
N GLU A 351 8.13 -22.04 29.66
CA GLU A 351 6.96 -22.93 29.70
C GLU A 351 7.29 -24.36 29.28
N ILE A 352 8.05 -24.53 28.19
CA ILE A 352 8.51 -25.84 27.73
C ILE A 352 9.39 -26.48 28.82
N LEU A 353 10.36 -25.74 29.37
CA LEU A 353 11.23 -26.23 30.43
C LEU A 353 10.43 -26.66 31.67
N ARG A 354 9.45 -25.86 32.09
CA ARG A 354 8.57 -26.18 33.23
C ARG A 354 7.76 -27.44 32.97
N THR A 355 7.25 -27.61 31.75
CA THR A 355 6.48 -28.79 31.34
C THR A 355 7.35 -30.05 31.34
N VAL A 356 8.55 -29.98 30.75
CA VAL A 356 9.52 -31.09 30.74
C VAL A 356 9.93 -31.47 32.17
N LEU A 357 10.22 -30.48 33.02
CA LEU A 357 10.58 -30.71 34.43
C LEU A 357 9.41 -31.38 35.18
N GLY A 358 8.18 -30.92 34.96
CA GLY A 358 6.98 -31.53 35.54
C GLY A 358 6.79 -32.99 35.12
N VAL A 359 6.97 -33.31 33.84
CA VAL A 359 6.91 -34.68 33.33
C VAL A 359 8.01 -35.56 33.95
N LEU A 360 9.25 -35.05 34.05
CA LEU A 360 10.35 -35.78 34.69
C LEU A 360 10.07 -36.08 36.16
N VAL A 361 9.51 -35.12 36.91
CA VAL A 361 9.11 -35.31 38.31
C VAL A 361 8.05 -36.41 38.43
N ILE A 362 7.05 -36.43 37.54
CA ILE A 362 6.03 -37.49 37.50
C ILE A 362 6.67 -38.86 37.27
N PHE A 363 7.60 -38.97 36.32
CA PHE A 363 8.33 -40.23 36.09
C PHE A 363 9.10 -40.67 37.33
N VAL A 364 9.79 -39.76 38.03
CA VAL A 364 10.49 -40.08 39.28
C VAL A 364 9.54 -40.65 40.33
N PHE A 365 8.36 -40.05 40.53
CA PHE A 365 7.36 -40.58 41.47
C PHE A 365 6.82 -41.95 41.06
N ILE A 366 6.62 -42.19 39.76
CA ILE A 366 6.18 -43.50 39.25
C ILE A 366 7.25 -44.57 39.53
N PHE A 367 8.51 -44.30 39.20
CA PHE A 367 9.61 -45.25 39.43
C PHE A 367 9.84 -45.51 40.92
N PHE A 368 9.79 -44.46 41.74
CA PHE A 368 9.92 -44.60 43.19
C PHE A 368 8.76 -45.41 43.79
N GLY A 369 7.52 -45.15 43.37
CA GLY A 369 6.35 -45.91 43.78
C GLY A 369 6.41 -47.38 43.34
N ALA A 370 6.86 -47.64 42.11
CA ALA A 370 7.09 -49.00 41.61
C ALA A 370 8.20 -49.72 42.41
N GLY A 371 9.27 -49.01 42.77
CA GLY A 371 10.34 -49.52 43.63
C GLY A 371 9.84 -49.90 45.03
N ILE A 372 9.06 -49.02 45.68
CA ILE A 372 8.41 -49.32 46.96
C ILE A 372 7.49 -50.54 46.84
N PHE A 373 6.67 -50.60 45.78
CA PHE A 373 5.78 -51.73 45.54
C PHE A 373 6.55 -53.04 45.40
N PHE A 374 7.64 -53.05 44.63
CA PHE A 374 8.51 -54.22 44.49
C PHE A 374 9.15 -54.63 45.83
N ALA A 375 9.70 -53.67 46.58
CA ALA A 375 10.28 -53.92 47.89
C ALA A 375 9.23 -54.50 48.86
N TYR A 376 8.01 -53.95 48.85
CA TYR A 376 6.89 -54.48 49.63
C TYR A 376 6.53 -55.92 49.23
N GLN A 377 6.48 -56.23 47.93
CA GLN A 377 6.19 -57.59 47.45
C GLN A 377 7.29 -58.59 47.84
N VAL A 378 8.56 -58.18 47.79
CA VAL A 378 9.69 -59.01 48.24
C VAL A 378 9.61 -59.27 49.74
N GLU A 379 9.38 -58.23 50.54
CA GLU A 379 9.28 -58.36 52.00
C GLU A 379 8.06 -59.19 52.42
N ARG A 380 6.92 -59.01 51.72
CA ARG A 380 5.73 -59.84 51.90
C ARG A 380 6.01 -61.31 51.60
N LYS A 381 6.71 -61.61 50.50
CA LYS A 381 7.14 -62.99 50.19
C LYS A 381 8.07 -63.54 51.27
N ARG A 382 9.04 -62.74 51.74
CA ARG A 382 9.99 -63.12 52.80
C ARG A 382 9.29 -63.48 54.12
N LYS A 383 8.28 -62.70 54.52
CA LYS A 383 7.46 -62.97 55.71
C LYS A 383 6.56 -64.20 55.57
N LEU A 384 6.16 -64.55 54.36
CA LEU A 384 5.38 -65.77 54.09
C LEU A 384 6.24 -67.04 54.06
N THR A 385 7.55 -66.95 53.78
CA THR A 385 8.47 -68.12 53.72
C THR A 385 9.16 -68.47 55.05
N HIS A 386 9.11 -67.62 56.08
CA HIS A 386 9.68 -67.91 57.41
C HIS A 386 8.75 -67.45 58.55
N PRO A 387 7.96 -68.35 59.17
CA PRO A 387 6.95 -67.93 60.16
C PRO A 387 7.48 -67.62 61.57
N TYR A 388 8.74 -67.87 61.89
CA TYR A 388 9.25 -67.68 63.26
C TYR A 388 10.70 -67.18 63.29
N MET A 389 10.90 -65.93 63.70
CA MET A 389 12.15 -65.51 64.33
C MET A 389 11.83 -64.44 65.40
N PRO A 390 12.04 -64.71 66.70
CA PRO A 390 11.71 -63.77 67.76
C PRO A 390 12.82 -62.70 67.91
N LEU A 391 12.39 -61.45 68.10
CA LEU A 391 13.22 -60.32 68.50
C LEU A 391 13.73 -60.52 69.93
N GLY A 392 14.99 -60.96 70.07
CA GLY A 392 15.70 -61.06 71.35
C GLY A 392 16.77 -59.97 71.46
N ARG A 393 16.58 -59.04 72.40
CA ARG A 393 17.50 -57.98 72.80
C ARG A 393 18.88 -58.56 73.20
N GLY A 394 19.95 -57.94 72.71
CA GLY A 394 21.32 -58.11 73.23
C GLY A 394 22.06 -56.77 73.16
N ALA A 395 22.42 -56.24 74.33
CA ALA A 395 23.11 -54.98 74.53
C ALA A 395 24.49 -54.93 73.84
N PRO A 396 25.00 -53.75 73.44
CA PRO A 396 26.40 -53.62 73.08
C PRO A 396 27.25 -53.51 74.36
N VAL A 397 28.07 -54.54 74.59
CA VAL A 397 29.22 -54.49 75.49
C VAL A 397 30.28 -53.61 74.82
N SER A 398 30.57 -52.46 75.41
CA SER A 398 31.69 -51.60 75.02
C SER A 398 32.99 -52.12 75.66
N SER A 399 33.89 -52.66 74.85
CA SER A 399 35.30 -52.90 75.24
C SER A 399 36.14 -51.66 74.91
N PRO A 400 37.07 -51.23 75.77
CA PRO A 400 37.83 -49.99 75.59
C PRO A 400 39.00 -50.16 74.62
N ILE A 401 39.29 -49.08 73.89
CA ILE A 401 40.44 -48.92 72.98
C ILE A 401 41.68 -48.61 73.82
N TYR A 402 42.71 -49.45 73.72
CA TYR A 402 44.05 -49.16 74.24
C TYR A 402 44.73 -48.14 73.33
N ILE A 403 45.04 -46.96 73.87
CA ILE A 403 46.00 -46.02 73.31
C ILE A 403 47.38 -46.38 73.87
N SER A 404 48.29 -46.81 73.01
CA SER A 404 49.72 -46.89 73.32
C SER A 404 50.39 -45.62 72.83
N THR A 405 50.92 -44.85 73.78
CA THR A 405 51.91 -43.79 73.58
C THR A 405 53.24 -44.25 74.18
N VAL A 406 54.33 -43.59 73.72
CA VAL A 406 55.72 -43.60 74.22
C VAL A 406 56.61 -44.59 73.44
N VAL A 407 57.73 -44.23 72.78
CA VAL A 407 58.54 -43.00 72.60
C VAL A 407 59.33 -43.16 71.30
#